data_AF-A0A6F9ZXC1-F1
#
_entry.id   AF-A0A6F9ZXC1-F1
#
_cell.length_a   1.000
_cell.length_b   1.000
_cell.length_c   1.000
_cell.angle_alpha   90.00
_cell.angle_beta   90.00
_cell.angle_gamma   90.00
#
_symmetry.space_group_name_H-M   'P 1'
#
loop_
_entity.id
_entity.type
_entity.pdbx_description
1 polymer ?
#
loop_
_entity_poly.entity_id
_entity_poly.type
_entity_poly.pdbx_seq_one_letter_code
_entity_poly.pdbx_strand_id
1 'polypeptide(L)'
;MASSRSRVVLLDTSILFSIFEKKLPLLDDVTLELGKVEFVIPESVINELKKLSEHSKGSKRRMAKAILEYIRNEGFQIVKSEDINDADRDLVLLARKMNAVVATVD
;
A
#
# COMPACT_ATOMS: atom_id res chain seq x y z
N MET A 1 -19.88 23.93 5.37
CA MET A 1 -18.42 23.81 5.21
C MET A 1 -18.05 22.35 5.31
N ALA A 2 -17.83 21.66 4.19
CA ALA A 2 -17.30 20.30 4.22
C ALA A 2 -15.85 20.38 4.70
N SER A 3 -15.53 19.70 5.80
CA SER A 3 -14.16 19.56 6.27
C SER A 3 -13.34 18.88 5.17
N SER A 4 -12.35 19.58 4.60
CA SER A 4 -11.47 19.03 3.56
C SER A 4 -10.42 18.09 4.16
N ARG A 5 -10.81 17.17 5.05
CA ARG A 5 -9.91 16.14 5.56
C ARG A 5 -9.56 15.22 4.40
N SER A 6 -8.27 15.14 4.09
CA SER A 6 -7.76 14.10 3.20
C SER A 6 -8.10 12.74 3.78
N ARG A 7 -8.60 11.83 2.93
CA ARG A 7 -8.82 10.45 3.33
C ARG A 7 -7.49 9.71 3.26
N VAL A 8 -7.13 9.02 4.33
CA VAL A 8 -5.95 8.16 4.36
C VAL A 8 -6.34 6.80 3.78
N VAL A 9 -5.54 6.30 2.85
CA VAL A 9 -5.70 4.97 2.25
C VAL A 9 -4.46 4.14 2.54
N LEU A 10 -4.63 3.07 3.31
CA LEU A 10 -3.61 2.06 3.59
C LEU A 10 -3.54 1.09 2.42
N LEU A 11 -2.35 0.96 1.85
CA LEU A 11 -2.09 0.02 0.75
C LEU A 11 -1.56 -1.31 1.30
N ASP A 12 -2.24 -2.38 0.93
CA ASP A 12 -1.82 -3.77 1.15
C ASP A 12 -0.90 -4.28 0.02
N THR A 13 -0.15 -5.36 0.26
CA THR A 13 0.67 -6.06 -0.74
C THR A 13 -0.18 -6.51 -1.93
N SER A 14 -1.39 -7.03 -1.69
CA SER A 14 -2.26 -7.60 -2.72
C SER A 14 -2.68 -6.55 -3.77
N ILE A 15 -3.11 -5.36 -3.34
CA ILE A 15 -3.49 -4.28 -4.25
C ILE A 15 -2.27 -3.76 -5.01
N LEU A 16 -1.10 -3.65 -4.38
CA LEU A 16 0.14 -3.23 -5.03
C LEU A 16 0.54 -4.17 -6.16
N PHE A 17 0.38 -5.48 -5.97
CA PHE A 17 0.58 -6.46 -7.04
C PHE A 17 -0.45 -6.30 -8.16
N SER A 18 -1.73 -6.20 -7.81
CA SER A 18 -2.83 -6.06 -8.78
C SER A 18 -2.63 -4.84 -9.69
N ILE A 19 -2.16 -3.72 -9.15
CA ILE A 19 -1.84 -2.49 -9.91
C ILE A 19 -0.81 -2.78 -10.98
N PHE A 20 0.29 -3.43 -10.60
CA PHE A 20 1.40 -3.69 -11.52
C PHE A 20 1.05 -4.76 -12.56
N GLU A 21 0.31 -5.80 -12.16
CA GLU A 21 -0.14 -6.86 -13.07
C GLU A 21 -1.11 -6.33 -14.13
N LYS A 22 -2.04 -5.47 -13.71
CA LYS A 22 -3.08 -4.91 -14.59
C LYS A 22 -2.67 -3.60 -15.27
N LYS A 23 -1.48 -3.06 -14.95
CA LYS A 23 -0.98 -1.76 -15.43
C LYS A 23 -1.97 -0.62 -15.18
N LEU A 24 -2.55 -0.59 -13.99
CA LEU A 24 -3.55 0.43 -13.62
C LEU A 24 -2.86 1.74 -13.19
N PRO A 25 -3.29 2.91 -13.69
CA PRO A 25 -2.81 4.21 -13.21
C PRO A 25 -3.51 4.57 -11.88
N LEU A 26 -3.26 3.76 -10.85
CA LEU A 26 -4.11 3.74 -9.65
C LEU A 26 -4.07 5.04 -8.85
N LEU A 27 -2.96 5.77 -8.84
CA LEU A 27 -2.87 7.03 -8.10
C LEU A 27 -3.68 8.15 -8.74
N ASP A 28 -3.61 8.27 -10.07
CA ASP A 28 -4.27 9.34 -10.81
C ASP A 28 -5.79 9.14 -10.81
N ASP A 29 -6.23 7.91 -11.10
CA ASP A 29 -7.66 7.57 -11.16
C ASP A 29 -8.34 7.66 -9.79
N VAL A 30 -7.69 7.17 -8.73
CA VAL A 30 -8.26 7.23 -7.37
C VAL A 30 -8.27 8.66 -6.84
N THR A 31 -7.26 9.48 -7.15
CA THR A 31 -7.25 10.90 -6.78
C THR A 31 -8.34 11.67 -7.52
N LEU A 32 -8.61 11.34 -8.79
CA LEU A 32 -9.67 11.95 -9.58
C LEU A 32 -11.07 11.66 -8.98
N GLU A 33 -11.31 10.42 -8.57
CA GLU A 33 -12.61 9.95 -8.06
C GLU A 33 -12.86 10.32 -6.58
N LEU A 34 -11.84 10.21 -5.72
CA LEU A 34 -12.00 10.39 -4.26
C LEU A 34 -11.57 11.78 -3.75
N GLY A 35 -11.03 12.63 -4.62
CA GLY A 35 -10.46 13.93 -4.26
C GLY A 35 -9.09 13.79 -3.59
N LYS A 36 -8.81 14.63 -2.58
CA LYS A 36 -7.50 14.62 -1.90
C LYS A 36 -7.33 13.37 -1.04
N VAL A 37 -6.62 12.37 -1.56
CA VAL A 37 -6.27 11.13 -0.87
C VAL A 37 -4.79 11.13 -0.48
N GLU A 38 -4.49 10.57 0.68
CA GLU A 38 -3.12 10.32 1.13
C GLU A 38 -2.89 8.80 1.17
N PHE A 39 -2.04 8.31 0.27
CA PHE A 39 -1.66 6.90 0.25
C PHE A 39 -0.53 6.66 1.24
N VAL A 40 -0.73 5.68 2.11
CA VAL A 40 0.22 5.27 3.14
C VAL A 40 0.47 3.78 3.07
N ILE A 41 1.71 3.38 3.36
CA ILE A 41 2.14 1.98 3.31
C ILE A 41 2.67 1.59 4.68
N PRO A 42 2.12 0.55 5.34
CA PRO A 42 2.68 0.03 6.59
C PRO A 42 4.09 -0.56 6.43
N GLU A 43 4.91 -0.48 7.47
CA GLU A 43 6.22 -1.16 7.52
C GLU A 43 6.10 -2.69 7.33
N SER A 44 5.04 -3.31 7.84
CA SER A 44 4.72 -4.74 7.69
C SER A 44 4.60 -5.14 6.21
N VAL A 45 3.91 -4.33 5.41
CA VAL A 45 3.75 -4.48 3.95
C VAL A 45 5.10 -4.33 3.25
N ILE A 46 5.91 -3.33 3.63
CA ILE A 46 7.28 -3.17 3.11
C ILE A 46 8.13 -4.42 3.40
N ASN A 47 8.01 -4.99 4.59
CA ASN A 47 8.76 -6.19 4.98
C ASN A 47 8.30 -7.42 4.19
N GLU A 48 7.01 -7.56 3.92
CA GLU A 48 6.50 -8.62 3.06
C GLU A 48 7.05 -8.50 1.64
N LEU A 49 7.00 -7.30 1.05
CA LEU A 49 7.57 -7.03 -0.27
C LEU A 49 9.07 -7.33 -0.32
N LYS A 50 9.83 -6.98 0.71
CA LYS A 50 11.26 -7.34 0.82
C LYS A 50 11.44 -8.85 0.83
N LYS A 51 10.72 -9.57 1.69
CA LYS A 51 10.75 -11.05 1.74
C LYS A 51 10.41 -11.67 0.39
N LEU A 52 9.39 -11.16 -0.30
CA LEU A 52 9.04 -11.60 -1.66
C LEU A 52 10.16 -11.30 -2.66
N SER A 53 10.78 -10.13 -2.61
CA SER A 53 11.87 -9.74 -3.53
C SER A 53 13.14 -10.59 -3.37
N GLU A 54 13.34 -11.16 -2.18
CA GLU A 54 14.51 -11.95 -1.81
C GLU A 54 14.28 -13.45 -2.00
N HIS A 55 13.14 -13.96 -1.53
CA HIS A 55 12.90 -15.40 -1.39
C HIS A 55 11.96 -16.01 -2.44
N SER A 56 11.15 -15.19 -3.14
CA SER A 56 10.28 -15.72 -4.20
C SER A 56 11.03 -15.96 -5.51
N LYS A 57 10.40 -16.62 -6.49
CA LYS A 57 10.99 -16.98 -7.79
C LYS A 57 10.21 -16.35 -8.94
N GLY A 58 10.86 -16.24 -10.11
CA GLY A 58 10.20 -15.87 -11.36
C GLY A 58 9.60 -14.46 -11.38
N SER A 59 8.38 -14.34 -11.90
CA SER A 59 7.64 -13.08 -12.05
C SER A 59 7.35 -12.41 -10.71
N LYS A 60 6.95 -13.18 -9.68
CA LYS A 60 6.63 -12.65 -8.34
C LYS A 60 7.81 -11.88 -7.73
N ARG A 61 9.03 -12.41 -7.87
CA ARG A 61 10.26 -11.76 -7.40
C ARG A 61 10.53 -10.44 -8.13
N ARG A 62 10.41 -10.46 -9.46
CA ARG A 62 10.62 -9.26 -10.29
C ARG A 62 9.58 -8.18 -9.96
N MET A 63 8.33 -8.59 -9.75
CA MET A 63 7.25 -7.69 -9.38
C MET A 63 7.49 -7.03 -8.03
N ALA A 64 7.82 -7.80 -7.00
CA ALA A 64 8.13 -7.26 -5.68
C ALA A 64 9.27 -6.23 -5.71
N LYS A 65 10.32 -6.47 -6.52
CA LYS A 65 11.40 -5.50 -6.74
C LYS A 65 10.90 -4.22 -7.42
N ALA A 66 10.10 -4.34 -8.47
CA ALA A 66 9.55 -3.20 -9.18
C ALA A 66 8.62 -2.36 -8.29
N ILE A 67 7.79 -3.00 -7.46
CA ILE A 67 6.92 -2.33 -6.49
C ILE A 67 7.76 -1.57 -5.46
N LEU A 68 8.80 -2.19 -4.88
CA LEU A 68 9.68 -1.51 -3.92
C LEU A 68 10.38 -0.30 -4.53
N GLU A 69 10.83 -0.41 -5.78
CA GLU A 69 11.44 0.70 -6.51
C GLU A 69 10.44 1.83 -6.78
N TYR A 70 9.23 1.49 -7.18
CA TYR A 70 8.15 2.46 -7.38
C TYR A 70 7.76 3.19 -6.09
N ILE A 71 7.57 2.45 -4.99
CA ILE A 71 7.30 3.03 -3.66
C ILE A 71 8.36 4.07 -3.30
N ARG A 72 9.63 3.76 -3.55
CA ARG A 72 10.75 4.67 -3.30
C ARG A 72 10.72 5.89 -4.22
N ASN A 73 10.44 5.70 -5.51
CA ASN A 73 10.50 6.78 -6.51
C ASN A 73 9.33 7.77 -6.37
N GLU A 74 8.13 7.28 -6.06
CA GLU A 74 6.94 8.12 -5.88
C GLU A 74 6.89 8.79 -4.48
N GLY A 75 7.77 8.39 -3.56
CA GLY A 75 7.86 9.02 -2.23
C GLY A 75 6.64 8.74 -1.35
N PHE A 76 6.07 7.53 -1.41
CA PHE A 76 4.97 7.14 -0.54
C PHE A 76 5.35 7.29 0.94
N GLN A 77 4.38 7.74 1.75
CA GLN A 77 4.56 7.80 3.18
C GLN A 77 4.50 6.38 3.78
N ILE A 78 5.61 5.97 4.42
CA ILE A 78 5.67 4.72 5.16
C ILE A 78 5.28 5.00 6.62
N VAL A 79 4.31 4.27 7.14
CA VAL A 79 3.84 4.39 8.52
C VAL A 79 4.30 3.21 9.37
N LYS A 80 4.65 3.50 10.63
CA LYS A 80 5.08 2.49 11.58
C LYS A 80 3.95 1.50 11.84
N SER A 81 4.27 0.21 11.78
CA SER A 81 3.33 -0.86 12.08
C SER A 81 2.99 -0.94 13.57
N GLU A 82 1.73 -1.25 13.86
CA GLU A 82 1.22 -1.69 15.16
C GLU A 82 1.53 -3.18 15.40
N ASP A 83 1.55 -4.00 14.35
CA ASP A 83 2.01 -5.40 14.37
C ASP A 83 2.95 -5.70 13.20
N ILE A 84 4.24 -5.86 13.46
CA ILE A 84 5.23 -6.07 12.40
C ILE A 84 5.23 -7.49 11.83
N ASN A 85 4.59 -8.45 12.53
CA ASN A 85 4.66 -9.87 12.20
C ASN A 85 3.43 -10.37 11.44
N ASP A 86 2.31 -9.66 11.53
CA ASP A 86 1.02 -10.01 10.93
C ASP A 86 0.45 -8.79 10.19
N ALA A 87 0.62 -8.77 8.86
CA ALA A 87 0.25 -7.64 8.02
C ALA A 87 -1.27 -7.38 8.01
N ASP A 88 -2.08 -8.44 8.02
CA ASP A 88 -3.54 -8.33 8.02
C ASP A 88 -4.03 -7.68 9.31
N ARG A 89 -3.51 -8.16 10.44
CA ARG A 89 -3.82 -7.56 11.75
C ARG A 89 -3.31 -6.13 11.84
N ASP A 90 -2.12 -5.86 11.33
CA ASP A 90 -1.52 -4.52 11.31
C ASP A 90 -2.39 -3.51 10.54
N LEU A 91 -2.85 -3.90 9.35
CA LEU A 91 -3.76 -3.09 8.53
C LEU A 91 -5.05 -2.75 9.28
N VAL A 92 -5.65 -3.72 9.97
CA VAL A 92 -6.87 -3.49 10.77
C VAL A 92 -6.61 -2.53 11.93
N LEU A 93 -5.49 -2.67 12.64
CA LEU A 93 -5.12 -1.79 13.75
C LEU A 93 -4.84 -0.37 13.28
N LEU A 94 -4.07 -0.21 12.20
CA LEU A 94 -3.76 1.08 11.60
C LEU A 94 -5.00 1.76 11.03
N ALA A 95 -5.88 1.01 10.35
CA ALA A 95 -7.13 1.54 9.81
C ALA A 95 -8.01 2.14 10.91
N ARG A 96 -8.15 1.44 12.03
CA ARG A 96 -8.89 1.95 13.21
C ARG A 96 -8.20 3.16 13.83
N LYS A 97 -6.88 3.11 14.02
CA LYS A 97 -6.09 4.17 14.64
C LYS A 97 -6.13 5.48 13.83
N MET A 98 -6.02 5.38 12.52
CA MET A 98 -5.92 6.52 11.60
C MET A 98 -7.27 6.94 11.02
N ASN A 99 -8.35 6.19 11.28
CA ASN A 99 -9.63 6.31 10.60
C ASN A 99 -9.45 6.26 9.06
N ALA A 100 -8.66 5.29 8.61
CA ALA A 100 -8.24 5.11 7.22
C ALA A 100 -9.07 4.03 6.51
N VAL A 101 -9.09 4.11 5.18
CA VAL A 101 -9.63 3.07 4.30
C VAL A 101 -8.50 2.09 3.96
N VAL A 102 -8.78 0.79 3.91
CA VAL A 102 -7.83 -0.21 3.45
C VAL A 102 -8.11 -0.53 2.00
N ALA A 103 -7.08 -0.48 1.15
CA ALA A 103 -7.12 -0.97 -0.22
C ALA A 103 -6.46 -2.34 -0.26
N THR A 104 -7.27 -3.38 -0.50
CA THR A 104 -6.85 -4.77 -0.63
C THR A 104 -7.71 -5.47 -1.71
N VAL A 105 -7.21 -6.58 -2.25
CA VAL A 105 -7.96 -7.46 -3.18
C VAL A 105 -8.12 -8.87 -2.64
N ASP A 106 -7.69 -9.12 -1.40
CA ASP A 106 -7.90 -10.37 -0.67
C ASP A 106 -9.26 -10.39 0.06
#